data_AF-A0A9J2PA98-F1
#
_entry.id   AF-A0A9J2PA98-F1
#
_cell.length_a   1.000
_cell.length_b   1.000
_cell.length_c   1.000
_cell.angle_alpha   90.00
_cell.angle_beta   90.00
_cell.angle_gamma   90.00
#
_symmetry.space_group_name_H-M   'P 1'
#
loop_
_entity.id
_entity.type
_entity.pdbx_description
1 polymer ?
#
loop_
_entity_poly.entity_id
_entity_poly.type
_entity_poly.pdbx_seq_one_letter_code
_entity_poly.pdbx_strand_id
1 'polypeptide(L)'
;MGSGSSAQAPPKQMEKSPVEESNEQKCDPRLPYPNFRELFTLKNYWKTVRRNEKDCGKMMLAKYLKQNPDNKSKYPKLKNVNIDTVDAATSDPGFEAVAAAYLKVFDDVITTVEEKPADVSDACTRLNSVGKMHRSKVSGMDGAQFQAMEEPFLHMVSEILQDRYNEKAENLFRKFYQFCLKYLLEGFNS
;
A
#
# COMPACT_ATOMS: atom_id res chain seq x y z
N MET A 1 -23.36 -28.83 79.66
CA MET A 1 -23.43 -27.43 79.19
C MET A 1 -22.05 -27.05 78.68
N GLY A 2 -21.93 -26.65 77.42
CA GLY A 2 -20.64 -26.34 76.80
C GLY A 2 -20.72 -26.42 75.27
N SER A 3 -21.71 -25.73 74.70
CA SER A 3 -21.83 -25.51 73.26
C SER A 3 -20.80 -24.45 72.83
N GLY A 4 -19.98 -24.74 71.83
CA GLY A 4 -19.03 -23.80 71.24
C GLY A 4 -18.89 -24.07 69.76
N SER A 5 -19.69 -23.35 68.97
CA SER A 5 -19.91 -23.51 67.55
C SER A 5 -18.69 -23.22 66.67
N SER A 6 -18.62 -23.97 65.56
CA SER A 6 -17.78 -23.69 64.39
C SER A 6 -18.12 -22.34 63.76
N ALA A 7 -17.10 -21.63 63.26
CA ALA A 7 -17.26 -20.60 62.24
C ALA A 7 -16.19 -20.80 61.15
N GLN A 8 -16.62 -21.40 60.04
CA GLN A 8 -15.87 -21.42 58.78
C GLN A 8 -15.89 -20.02 58.17
N ALA A 9 -14.71 -19.52 57.79
CA ALA A 9 -14.58 -18.28 57.03
C ALA A 9 -15.15 -18.44 55.61
N PRO A 10 -15.77 -17.40 55.01
CA PRO A 10 -16.32 -17.50 53.66
C PRO A 10 -15.22 -17.61 52.61
N PRO A 11 -15.45 -18.31 51.49
CA PRO A 11 -14.50 -18.34 50.39
C PRO A 11 -14.42 -16.96 49.73
N LYS A 12 -13.20 -16.41 49.64
CA LYS A 12 -12.90 -15.21 48.85
C LYS A 12 -13.34 -15.45 47.40
N GLN A 13 -14.34 -14.69 46.95
CA GLN A 13 -14.61 -14.53 45.53
C GLN A 13 -13.34 -13.98 44.86
N MET A 14 -12.77 -14.74 43.94
CA MET A 14 -11.78 -14.23 43.00
C MET A 14 -12.51 -13.24 42.09
N GLU A 15 -12.39 -11.95 42.39
CA GLU A 15 -12.66 -10.89 41.43
C GLU A 15 -11.82 -11.19 40.19
N LYS A 16 -12.49 -11.42 39.05
CA LYS A 16 -11.84 -11.38 37.75
C LYS A 16 -11.17 -10.03 37.62
N SER A 17 -9.84 -10.02 37.61
CA SER A 17 -9.05 -8.86 37.21
C SER A 17 -9.63 -8.32 35.89
N PRO A 18 -9.71 -6.99 35.71
CA PRO A 18 -10.06 -6.44 34.42
C PRO A 18 -9.06 -7.02 33.42
N VAL A 19 -9.58 -7.61 32.35
CA VAL A 19 -8.78 -7.97 31.19
C VAL A 19 -8.04 -6.69 30.83
N GLU A 20 -6.72 -6.67 31.06
CA GLU A 20 -5.86 -5.64 30.50
C GLU A 20 -6.22 -5.61 29.02
N GLU A 21 -6.82 -4.51 28.56
CA GLU A 21 -6.94 -4.22 27.14
C GLU A 21 -5.52 -4.35 26.61
N SER A 22 -5.25 -5.48 25.96
CA SER A 22 -4.02 -5.68 25.24
C SER A 22 -3.85 -4.44 24.39
N ASN A 23 -2.74 -3.74 24.58
CA ASN A 23 -2.36 -2.50 23.90
C ASN A 23 -2.05 -2.81 22.42
N GLU A 24 -2.94 -3.56 21.77
CA GLU A 24 -2.92 -3.90 20.37
C GLU A 24 -3.13 -2.59 19.63
N GLN A 25 -2.07 -2.14 18.97
CA GLN A 25 -2.10 -0.99 18.09
C GLN A 25 -3.28 -1.15 17.12
N LYS A 26 -4.35 -0.40 17.37
CA LYS A 26 -5.59 -0.48 16.58
C LYS A 26 -5.26 -0.09 15.14
N CYS A 27 -5.64 -0.95 14.20
CA CYS A 27 -5.60 -0.64 12.78
C CYS A 27 -6.96 -0.09 12.35
N ASP A 28 -6.94 0.90 11.47
CA ASP A 28 -8.16 1.43 10.87
C ASP A 28 -8.90 0.31 10.11
N PRO A 29 -10.22 0.13 10.31
CA PRO A 29 -11.00 -0.92 9.64
C PRO A 29 -10.98 -0.84 8.10
N ARG A 30 -10.59 0.30 7.53
CA ARG A 30 -10.44 0.49 6.07
C ARG A 30 -9.19 -0.17 5.52
N LEU A 31 -8.20 -0.49 6.35
CA LEU A 31 -6.99 -1.18 5.92
C LEU A 31 -7.30 -2.64 5.56
N PRO A 32 -6.60 -3.21 4.56
CA PRO A 32 -6.83 -4.59 4.14
C PRO A 32 -6.13 -5.62 5.05
N TYR A 33 -5.60 -5.18 6.20
CA TYR A 33 -4.80 -6.00 7.11
C TYR A 33 -5.60 -6.32 8.37
N PRO A 34 -5.66 -7.60 8.78
CA PRO A 34 -6.41 -8.01 9.96
C PRO A 34 -5.75 -7.55 11.28
N ASN A 35 -4.46 -7.23 11.26
CA ASN A 35 -3.71 -6.80 12.43
C ASN A 35 -2.48 -5.97 12.05
N PHE A 36 -1.94 -5.25 13.03
CA PHE A 36 -0.76 -4.40 12.87
C PHE A 36 0.50 -5.16 12.44
N ARG A 37 0.61 -6.46 12.76
CA ARG A 37 1.78 -7.28 12.41
C ARG A 37 1.92 -7.45 10.89
N GLU A 38 0.81 -7.61 10.16
CA GLU A 38 0.85 -7.65 8.70
C GLU A 38 1.31 -6.32 8.11
N LEU A 39 0.78 -5.21 8.59
CA LEU A 39 1.21 -3.86 8.17
C LEU A 39 2.70 -3.63 8.45
N PHE A 40 3.17 -4.00 9.63
CA PHE A 40 4.59 -3.90 10.00
C PHE A 40 5.47 -4.77 9.07
N THR A 41 5.00 -5.94 8.68
CA THR A 41 5.71 -6.83 7.75
C THR A 41 5.81 -6.21 6.36
N LEU A 42 4.70 -5.69 5.83
CA LEU A 42 4.67 -4.96 4.54
C LEU A 42 5.67 -3.81 4.54
N LYS A 43 5.67 -2.99 5.59
CA LYS A 43 6.61 -1.88 5.77
C LYS A 43 8.07 -2.35 5.70
N ASN A 44 8.41 -3.46 6.34
CA ASN A 44 9.78 -3.97 6.33
C ASN A 44 10.23 -4.39 4.92
N TYR A 45 9.33 -4.94 4.11
CA TYR A 45 9.61 -5.17 2.70
C TYR A 45 9.79 -3.85 1.94
N TRP A 46 8.88 -2.88 2.14
CA TRP A 46 8.90 -1.59 1.46
C TRP A 46 10.17 -0.77 1.71
N LYS A 47 10.84 -0.94 2.86
CA LYS A 47 12.18 -0.33 3.09
C LYS A 47 13.18 -0.66 1.99
N THR A 48 13.06 -1.83 1.35
CA THR A 48 13.92 -2.22 0.21
C THR A 48 13.55 -1.46 -1.05
N VAL A 49 12.25 -1.26 -1.30
CA VAL A 49 11.74 -0.41 -2.39
C VAL A 49 12.26 1.01 -2.23
N ARG A 50 12.12 1.61 -1.03
CA ARG A 50 12.62 2.96 -0.74
C ARG A 50 14.11 3.14 -1.00
N ARG A 51 14.94 2.14 -0.66
CA ARG A 51 16.39 2.19 -0.92
C ARG A 51 16.75 2.21 -2.41
N ASN A 52 15.82 1.77 -3.27
CA ASN A 52 16.03 1.62 -4.71
C ASN A 52 14.94 2.37 -5.50
N GLU A 53 14.42 3.46 -4.94
CA GLU A 53 13.20 4.12 -5.42
C GLU A 53 13.26 4.53 -6.90
N LYS A 54 14.41 5.00 -7.38
CA LYS A 54 14.59 5.45 -8.76
C LYS A 54 14.39 4.29 -9.74
N ASP A 55 15.02 3.16 -9.47
CA ASP A 55 14.95 1.99 -10.35
C ASP A 55 13.60 1.28 -10.21
N CYS A 56 13.02 1.25 -9.00
CA CYS A 56 11.68 0.73 -8.78
C CYS A 56 10.62 1.49 -9.59
N GLY A 57 10.65 2.82 -9.55
CA GLY A 57 9.71 3.65 -10.31
C GLY A 57 9.83 3.41 -11.81
N LYS A 58 11.07 3.37 -12.34
CA LYS A 58 11.32 3.13 -13.76
C LYS A 58 10.89 1.72 -14.18
N MET A 59 11.23 0.69 -13.40
CA MET A 59 10.86 -0.69 -13.66
C MET A 59 9.33 -0.87 -13.73
N MET A 60 8.61 -0.32 -12.75
CA MET A 60 7.15 -0.35 -12.71
C MET A 60 6.56 0.36 -13.94
N LEU A 61 6.98 1.58 -14.25
CA LEU A 61 6.43 2.33 -15.37
C LEU A 61 6.79 1.71 -16.72
N ALA A 62 8.02 1.23 -16.90
CA ALA A 62 8.45 0.55 -18.12
C ALA A 62 7.59 -0.67 -18.41
N LYS A 63 7.36 -1.52 -17.41
CA LYS A 63 6.52 -2.71 -17.56
C LYS A 63 5.07 -2.35 -17.87
N TYR A 64 4.52 -1.34 -17.20
CA TYR A 64 3.17 -0.85 -17.48
C TYR A 64 3.01 -0.36 -18.92
N LEU A 65 3.97 0.43 -19.43
CA LEU A 65 3.94 0.94 -20.80
C LEU A 65 4.10 -0.18 -21.83
N LYS A 66 4.95 -1.19 -21.56
CA LYS A 66 5.11 -2.37 -22.42
C LYS A 66 3.83 -3.20 -22.51
N GLN A 67 3.11 -3.35 -21.41
CA GLN A 67 1.84 -4.08 -21.36
C GLN A 67 0.66 -3.27 -21.90
N ASN A 68 0.76 -1.93 -21.88
CA ASN A 68 -0.31 -1.03 -22.29
C ASN A 68 0.25 0.11 -23.17
N PRO A 69 0.71 -0.18 -24.41
CA PRO A 69 1.42 0.80 -25.23
C PRO A 69 0.65 2.10 -25.50
N ASP A 70 -0.68 1.98 -25.63
CA ASP A 70 -1.59 3.11 -25.85
C ASP A 70 -1.59 4.13 -24.72
N ASN A 71 -1.09 3.78 -23.53
CA ASN A 71 -0.99 4.72 -22.42
C ASN A 71 0.14 5.73 -22.61
N LYS A 72 1.18 5.43 -23.41
CA LYS A 72 2.28 6.37 -23.66
C LYS A 72 1.77 7.72 -24.18
N SER A 73 0.84 7.69 -25.14
CA SER A 73 0.32 8.89 -25.81
C SER A 73 -0.43 9.83 -24.85
N LYS A 74 -0.90 9.32 -23.71
CA LYS A 74 -1.60 10.09 -22.68
C LYS A 74 -0.66 10.99 -21.85
N TYR A 75 0.66 10.77 -21.92
CA TYR A 75 1.65 11.53 -21.17
C TYR A 75 2.60 12.30 -22.11
N PRO A 76 2.44 13.62 -22.26
CA PRO A 76 3.29 14.42 -23.15
C PRO A 76 4.78 14.32 -22.86
N LYS A 77 5.15 14.09 -21.58
CA LYS A 77 6.54 13.89 -21.14
C LYS A 77 7.17 12.63 -21.73
N LEU A 78 6.38 11.64 -22.16
CA LEU A 78 6.88 10.36 -22.67
C LEU A 78 7.05 10.35 -24.20
N LYS A 79 6.89 11.49 -24.89
CA LYS A 79 6.93 11.54 -26.37
C LYS A 79 8.16 10.88 -26.99
N ASN A 80 9.33 11.01 -26.36
CA ASN A 80 10.61 10.50 -26.85
C ASN A 80 10.92 9.06 -26.40
N VAL A 81 10.10 8.47 -25.54
CA VAL A 81 10.35 7.13 -24.98
C VAL A 81 10.00 6.06 -26.00
N ASN A 82 10.92 5.12 -26.26
CA ASN A 82 10.65 3.93 -27.06
C ASN A 82 10.12 2.80 -26.15
N ILE A 83 8.89 2.35 -26.37
CA ILE A 83 8.21 1.35 -25.52
C ILE A 83 8.90 -0.01 -25.62
N ASP A 84 9.45 -0.37 -26.78
CA ASP A 84 10.07 -1.68 -26.98
C ASP A 84 11.36 -1.81 -26.16
N THR A 85 12.07 -0.70 -25.96
CA THR A 85 13.38 -0.67 -25.30
C THR A 85 13.35 -0.05 -23.90
N VAL A 86 12.24 0.58 -23.46
CA VAL A 86 12.19 1.24 -22.15
C VAL A 86 12.35 0.24 -21.00
N ASP A 87 13.17 0.59 -20.03
CA ASP A 87 13.52 -0.25 -18.88
C ASP A 87 14.02 0.60 -17.70
N ALA A 88 14.54 -0.06 -16.66
CA ALA A 88 15.11 0.62 -15.50
C ALA A 88 16.43 1.35 -15.82
N ALA A 89 17.15 1.03 -16.90
CA ALA A 89 18.39 1.71 -17.30
C ALA A 89 18.12 2.95 -18.18
N THR A 90 16.90 3.09 -18.68
CA THR A 90 16.51 4.19 -19.57
C THR A 90 16.69 5.54 -18.89
N SER A 91 17.53 6.38 -19.50
CA SER A 91 17.79 7.75 -19.06
C SER A 91 17.06 8.74 -19.96
N ASP A 92 15.83 9.06 -19.59
CA ASP A 92 15.03 10.12 -20.20
C ASP A 92 14.38 10.96 -19.09
N PRO A 93 14.60 12.28 -19.03
CA PRO A 93 14.08 13.11 -17.93
C PRO A 93 12.55 13.09 -17.82
N GLY A 94 11.84 12.93 -18.95
CA GLY A 94 10.40 12.83 -18.97
C GLY A 94 9.91 11.53 -18.34
N PHE A 95 10.51 10.41 -18.75
CA PHE A 95 10.28 9.08 -18.19
C PHE A 95 10.60 9.02 -16.70
N GLU A 96 11.79 9.46 -16.30
CA GLU A 96 12.22 9.48 -14.89
C GLU A 96 11.26 10.29 -14.01
N ALA A 97 10.81 11.46 -14.50
CA ALA A 97 9.87 12.29 -13.76
C ALA A 97 8.49 11.64 -13.59
N VAL A 98 7.98 10.95 -14.62
CA VAL A 98 6.70 10.22 -14.52
C VAL A 98 6.86 9.01 -13.61
N ALA A 99 7.92 8.23 -13.79
CA ALA A 99 8.24 7.07 -12.96
C ALA A 99 8.32 7.41 -11.47
N ALA A 100 9.05 8.47 -11.13
CA ALA A 100 9.18 8.96 -9.77
C ALA A 100 7.82 9.42 -9.20
N ALA A 101 7.01 10.13 -9.99
CA ALA A 101 5.69 10.57 -9.56
C ALA A 101 4.75 9.40 -9.22
N TYR A 102 4.79 8.32 -10.02
CA TYR A 102 4.00 7.12 -9.79
C TYR A 102 4.41 6.41 -8.50
N LEU A 103 5.71 6.14 -8.32
CA LEU A 103 6.18 5.45 -7.10
C LEU A 103 5.93 6.29 -5.84
N LYS A 104 6.09 7.62 -5.93
CA LYS A 104 5.87 8.54 -4.82
C LYS A 104 4.45 8.48 -4.25
N VAL A 105 3.44 8.21 -5.08
CA VAL A 105 2.06 8.04 -4.58
C VAL A 105 1.98 6.88 -3.60
N PHE A 106 2.53 5.72 -3.96
CA PHE A 106 2.54 4.53 -3.11
C PHE A 106 3.41 4.72 -1.87
N ASP A 107 4.58 5.35 -2.03
CA ASP A 107 5.49 5.62 -0.92
C ASP A 107 4.88 6.55 0.14
N ASP A 108 4.23 7.62 -0.30
CA ASP A 108 3.60 8.54 0.63
C ASP A 108 2.39 7.87 1.34
N VAL A 109 1.61 7.05 0.63
CA VAL A 109 0.47 6.31 1.22
C VAL A 109 0.93 5.35 2.29
N ILE A 110 1.94 4.51 2.02
CA ILE A 110 2.43 3.56 3.01
C ILE A 110 3.10 4.26 4.20
N THR A 111 3.75 5.41 3.96
CA THR A 111 4.30 6.27 5.04
C THR A 111 3.20 6.80 5.95
N THR A 112 2.13 7.36 5.36
CA THR A 112 0.99 7.88 6.15
C THR A 112 0.30 6.77 6.96
N VAL A 113 0.08 5.61 6.36
CA VAL A 113 -0.51 4.45 7.05
C VAL A 113 0.41 3.94 8.18
N GLU A 114 1.72 3.98 7.98
CA GLU A 114 2.72 3.63 8.99
C GLU A 114 2.69 4.58 10.20
N GLU A 115 2.58 5.89 9.95
CA GLU A 115 2.58 6.92 10.99
C GLU A 115 1.26 6.94 11.78
N LYS A 116 0.13 6.70 11.10
CA LYS A 116 -1.22 6.74 11.69
C LYS A 116 -2.01 5.46 11.35
N PRO A 117 -1.61 4.29 11.86
CA PRO A 117 -2.27 3.02 11.52
C PRO A 117 -3.74 2.96 11.94
N ALA A 118 -4.15 3.76 12.93
CA ALA A 118 -5.52 3.83 13.43
C ALA A 118 -6.43 4.82 12.65
N ASP A 119 -5.86 5.68 11.81
CA ASP A 119 -6.61 6.65 11.00
C ASP A 119 -5.93 6.86 9.64
N VAL A 120 -6.50 6.26 8.61
CA VAL A 120 -5.97 6.34 7.23
C VAL A 120 -6.62 7.41 6.38
N SER A 121 -7.35 8.36 6.99
CA SER A 121 -8.10 9.40 6.26
C SER A 121 -7.20 10.26 5.36
N ASP A 122 -5.99 10.59 5.81
CA ASP A 122 -5.01 11.34 5.02
C ASP A 122 -4.57 10.55 3.77
N ALA A 123 -4.32 9.24 3.93
CA ALA A 123 -3.96 8.34 2.83
C ALA A 123 -5.11 8.19 1.82
N CYS A 124 -6.34 8.01 2.30
CA CYS A 124 -7.54 7.94 1.46
C CYS A 124 -7.78 9.26 0.69
N THR A 125 -7.63 10.40 1.36
CA THR A 125 -7.80 11.74 0.76
C THR A 125 -6.79 11.97 -0.35
N ARG A 126 -5.54 11.54 -0.12
CA ARG A 126 -4.47 11.61 -1.11
C ARG A 126 -4.79 10.77 -2.35
N LEU A 127 -5.17 9.50 -2.18
CA LEU A 127 -5.52 8.61 -3.28
C LEU A 127 -6.71 9.15 -4.08
N ASN A 128 -7.75 9.62 -3.40
CA ASN A 128 -8.89 10.28 -4.04
C ASN A 128 -8.45 11.48 -4.88
N SER A 129 -7.57 12.32 -4.34
CA SER A 129 -7.05 13.50 -5.06
C SER A 129 -6.26 13.11 -6.31
N VAL A 130 -5.48 12.03 -6.25
CA VAL A 130 -4.77 11.48 -7.41
C VAL A 130 -5.75 10.95 -8.45
N GLY A 131 -6.81 10.25 -8.05
CA GLY A 131 -7.89 9.81 -8.95
C GLY A 131 -8.57 10.97 -9.68
N LYS A 132 -8.99 12.01 -8.95
CA LYS A 132 -9.58 13.24 -9.49
C LYS A 132 -8.64 13.95 -10.48
N MET A 133 -7.35 13.98 -10.16
CA MET A 133 -6.32 14.57 -11.03
C MET A 133 -6.24 13.83 -12.36
N HIS A 134 -6.24 12.49 -12.34
CA HIS A 134 -6.21 11.70 -13.58
C HIS A 134 -7.47 11.91 -14.42
N ARG A 135 -8.66 11.93 -13.79
CA ARG A 135 -9.93 12.23 -14.48
C ARG A 135 -9.88 13.56 -15.23
N SER A 136 -9.29 14.58 -14.62
CA SER A 136 -9.27 15.94 -15.17
C SER A 136 -8.11 16.21 -16.14
N LYS A 137 -6.97 15.52 -15.99
CA LYS A 137 -5.73 15.84 -16.74
C LYS A 137 -5.33 14.79 -17.77
N VAL A 138 -5.84 13.57 -17.69
CA VAL A 138 -5.42 12.46 -18.56
C VAL A 138 -6.61 12.07 -19.46
N SER A 139 -6.68 12.73 -20.61
CA SER A 139 -7.77 12.51 -21.57
C SER A 139 -7.77 11.07 -22.10
N GLY A 140 -8.96 10.48 -22.22
CA GLY A 140 -9.14 9.10 -22.71
C GLY A 140 -8.69 8.02 -21.73
N MET A 141 -8.47 8.36 -20.45
CA MET A 141 -8.28 7.39 -19.38
C MET A 141 -9.63 6.91 -18.82
N ASP A 142 -9.70 5.65 -18.40
CA ASP A 142 -10.77 4.98 -17.69
C ASP A 142 -10.21 4.27 -16.43
N GLY A 143 -11.11 3.66 -15.66
CA GLY A 143 -10.75 2.95 -14.43
C GLY A 143 -9.84 1.73 -14.64
N ALA A 144 -9.92 1.07 -15.81
CA ALA A 144 -9.20 -0.17 -16.07
C ALA A 144 -7.68 0.05 -16.14
N GLN A 145 -7.24 1.24 -16.53
CA GLN A 145 -5.81 1.58 -16.54
C GLN A 145 -5.20 1.66 -15.14
N PHE A 146 -5.96 2.04 -14.10
CA PHE A 146 -5.48 1.90 -12.72
C PHE A 146 -5.33 0.44 -12.33
N GLN A 147 -6.27 -0.43 -12.71
CA GLN A 147 -6.18 -1.87 -12.44
C GLN A 147 -4.99 -2.51 -13.17
N ALA A 148 -4.72 -2.10 -14.42
CA ALA A 148 -3.61 -2.61 -15.22
C ALA A 148 -2.20 -2.30 -14.66
N MET A 149 -2.10 -1.42 -13.66
CA MET A 149 -0.84 -1.10 -12.98
C MET A 149 -0.51 -2.06 -11.81
N GLU A 150 -1.44 -2.94 -11.40
CA GLU A 150 -1.19 -3.91 -10.32
C GLU A 150 -0.05 -4.87 -10.65
N GLU A 151 -0.07 -5.50 -11.82
CA GLU A 151 0.96 -6.48 -12.21
C GLU A 151 2.34 -5.83 -12.41
N PRO A 152 2.48 -4.65 -13.05
CA PRO A 152 3.72 -3.88 -13.03
C PRO A 152 4.24 -3.56 -11.62
N PHE A 153 3.35 -3.20 -10.69
CA PHE A 153 3.70 -2.92 -9.30
C PHE A 153 4.21 -4.17 -8.59
N LEU A 154 3.51 -5.30 -8.70
CA LEU A 154 3.92 -6.56 -8.08
C LEU A 154 5.21 -7.12 -8.67
N HIS A 155 5.41 -6.98 -9.98
CA HIS A 155 6.67 -7.35 -10.61
C HIS A 155 7.83 -6.49 -10.11
N MET A 156 7.65 -5.16 -10.00
CA MET A 156 8.68 -4.29 -9.41
C MET A 156 9.07 -4.77 -8.01
N VAL A 157 8.09 -5.16 -7.20
CA VAL A 157 8.32 -5.70 -5.86
C VAL A 157 9.06 -7.04 -5.91
N SER A 158 8.72 -7.94 -6.83
CA SER A 158 9.40 -9.25 -6.94
C SER A 158 10.86 -9.08 -7.31
N GLU A 159 11.15 -8.23 -8.30
CA GLU A 159 12.51 -7.97 -8.77
C GLU A 159 13.38 -7.34 -7.68
N ILE A 160 12.84 -6.41 -6.89
CA ILE A 160 13.64 -5.73 -5.86
C ILE A 160 13.80 -6.52 -4.56
N LEU A 161 12.86 -7.40 -4.24
CA LEU A 161 12.95 -8.26 -3.06
C LEU A 161 13.74 -9.55 -3.33
N GLN A 162 13.81 -9.99 -4.58
CA GLN A 162 14.52 -11.20 -5.02
C GLN A 162 14.16 -12.40 -4.11
N ASP A 163 15.13 -13.02 -3.46
CA ASP A 163 14.93 -14.18 -2.57
C ASP A 163 13.98 -13.94 -1.39
N ARG A 164 13.72 -12.66 -1.05
CA ARG A 164 12.76 -12.30 0.01
C ARG A 164 11.32 -12.17 -0.51
N TYR A 165 11.12 -12.22 -1.82
CA TYR A 165 9.80 -12.29 -2.43
C TYR A 165 9.25 -13.71 -2.29
N ASN A 166 8.11 -13.83 -1.61
CA ASN A 166 7.40 -15.09 -1.40
C ASN A 166 5.90 -14.81 -1.37
N GLU A 167 5.08 -15.87 -1.26
CA GLU A 167 3.61 -15.77 -1.25
C GLU A 167 3.09 -14.78 -0.20
N LYS A 168 3.76 -14.67 0.96
CA LYS A 168 3.40 -13.71 1.99
C LYS A 168 3.69 -12.27 1.56
N ALA A 169 4.86 -12.02 0.99
CA ALA A 169 5.22 -10.70 0.46
C ALA A 169 4.25 -10.29 -0.66
N GLU A 170 4.01 -11.18 -1.63
CA GLU A 170 3.06 -10.95 -2.72
C GLU A 170 1.67 -10.61 -2.18
N ASN A 171 1.11 -11.44 -1.29
CA ASN A 171 -0.23 -11.21 -0.74
C ASN A 171 -0.34 -9.87 0.01
N LEU A 172 0.69 -9.48 0.76
CA LEU A 172 0.71 -8.19 1.45
C LEU A 172 0.70 -7.03 0.44
N PHE A 173 1.54 -7.10 -0.60
CA PHE A 173 1.58 -6.06 -1.63
C PHE A 173 0.34 -6.01 -2.50
N ARG A 174 -0.28 -7.16 -2.78
CA ARG A 174 -1.56 -7.23 -3.50
C ARG A 174 -2.67 -6.57 -2.70
N LYS A 175 -2.79 -6.89 -1.41
CA LYS A 175 -3.72 -6.20 -0.48
C LYS A 175 -3.47 -4.69 -0.46
N PHE A 176 -2.21 -4.26 -0.33
CA PHE A 176 -1.84 -2.84 -0.36
C PHE A 176 -2.28 -2.15 -1.65
N TYR A 177 -2.02 -2.77 -2.79
CA TYR A 177 -2.38 -2.24 -4.09
C TYR A 177 -3.90 -2.10 -4.23
N GLN A 178 -4.65 -3.13 -3.84
CA GLN A 178 -6.11 -3.13 -3.89
C GLN A 178 -6.73 -2.05 -2.99
N PHE A 179 -6.14 -1.81 -1.82
CA PHE A 179 -6.51 -0.65 -0.99
C PHE A 179 -6.27 0.67 -1.73
N CYS A 180 -5.11 0.84 -2.36
CA CYS A 180 -4.81 2.05 -3.14
C CYS A 180 -5.78 2.23 -4.32
N LEU A 181 -6.02 1.16 -5.07
CA LEU A 181 -6.88 1.12 -6.24
C LEU A 181 -8.31 1.54 -5.90
N LYS A 182 -8.87 1.02 -4.80
CA LYS A 182 -10.21 1.40 -4.33
C LYS A 182 -10.36 2.92 -4.24
N TYR A 183 -9.49 3.59 -3.49
CA TYR A 183 -9.61 5.04 -3.29
C TYR A 183 -9.16 5.87 -4.49
N LEU A 184 -8.27 5.35 -5.36
CA LEU A 184 -7.99 5.96 -6.66
C LEU A 184 -9.24 5.97 -7.53
N LEU A 185 -9.96 4.84 -7.61
CA LEU A 185 -11.19 4.72 -8.39
C LEU A 185 -12.34 5.53 -7.80
N GLU A 186 -12.48 5.58 -6.47
CA GLU A 186 -13.46 6.47 -5.82
C GLU A 186 -13.24 7.92 -6.24
N GLY A 187 -12.00 8.42 -6.19
CA GLY A 187 -11.68 9.77 -6.62
C GLY A 187 -11.80 9.98 -8.13
N PHE A 188 -11.50 8.97 -8.93
CA PHE A 188 -11.65 9.04 -10.38
C PHE A 188 -13.12 9.08 -10.81
N ASN A 189 -14.01 8.41 -10.08
CA ASN A 189 -15.44 8.35 -10.38
C ASN A 189 -16.25 9.47 -9.71
N SER A 190 -15.68 10.21 -8.77
CA SER A 190 -16.31 11.35 -8.09
C SER A 190 -16.34 12.59 -8.96
#